data_AF-A0A358XUI6-F1
#
_entry.id   AF-A0A358XUI6-F1
#
_cell.length_a   1.000
_cell.length_b   1.000
_cell.length_c   1.000
_cell.angle_alpha   90.00
_cell.angle_beta   90.00
_cell.angle_gamma   90.00
#
_symmetry.space_group_name_H-M   'P 1'
#
loop_
_entity.id
_entity.type
_entity.pdbx_description
1 polymer ?
#
loop_
_entity_poly.entity_id
_entity_poly.type
_entity_poly.pdbx_seq_one_letter_code
_entity_poly.pdbx_strand_id
1 'polypeptide(L)'
;MKDSLRFGTLYIAFILTACVNYEPKILVPAITLSPEEIELKRPGGAGAVDFGLNVTPNESDSLFNIESLPGVRVRAVAANSPSAEAGIEVGDVILQIDNTRLDHPDSLKAFQNLPSASNRYLFQ
;
A
#
# COMPACT_ATOMS: atom_id res chain seq x y z
N MET A 1 38.98 19.61 -79.63
CA MET A 1 39.46 19.60 -78.23
C MET A 1 38.49 20.28 -77.25
N LYS A 2 37.23 20.58 -77.60
CA LYS A 2 36.26 21.28 -76.72
C LYS A 2 35.20 20.34 -76.12
N ASP A 3 35.04 19.14 -76.71
CA ASP A 3 34.02 18.16 -76.34
C ASP A 3 34.45 17.26 -75.16
N SER A 4 35.75 16.98 -75.01
CA SER A 4 36.28 16.22 -73.87
C SER A 4 36.13 16.95 -72.53
N LEU A 5 36.16 18.30 -72.55
CA LEU A 5 35.97 19.11 -71.36
C LEU A 5 34.50 19.10 -70.88
N ARG A 6 33.54 19.00 -71.80
CA ARG A 6 32.10 18.93 -71.46
C ARG A 6 31.68 17.57 -70.90
N PHE A 7 32.28 16.49 -71.38
CA PHE A 7 32.06 15.15 -70.81
C PHE A 7 32.62 15.04 -69.38
N GLY A 8 33.78 15.65 -69.10
CA GLY A 8 34.34 15.69 -67.75
C GLY A 8 33.46 16.46 -66.75
N THR A 9 32.90 17.61 -67.16
CA THR A 9 32.01 18.39 -66.30
C THR A 9 30.69 17.67 -66.02
N LEU A 10 30.14 16.95 -67.01
CA LEU A 10 28.91 16.17 -66.84
C LEU A 10 29.11 14.98 -65.89
N TYR A 11 30.27 14.32 -65.96
CA TYR A 11 30.59 13.19 -65.09
C TYR A 11 30.72 13.62 -63.63
N ILE A 12 31.39 14.75 -63.37
CA ILE A 12 31.55 15.31 -62.01
C ILE A 12 30.21 15.72 -61.39
N ALA A 13 29.27 16.27 -62.17
CA ALA A 13 27.94 16.61 -61.66
C ALA A 13 27.12 15.38 -61.24
N PHE A 14 27.33 14.23 -61.90
CA PHE A 14 26.59 12.99 -61.64
C PHE A 14 27.01 12.29 -60.34
N ILE A 15 28.25 12.48 -59.87
CA ILE A 15 28.78 11.85 -58.66
C ILE A 15 28.40 12.61 -57.37
N LEU A 16 28.01 13.89 -57.45
CA LEU A 16 27.64 14.71 -56.28
C LEU A 16 26.22 14.45 -55.75
N THR A 17 25.34 13.82 -56.53
CA THR A 17 23.95 13.54 -56.11
C THR A 17 23.79 12.26 -55.30
N ALA A 18 24.86 11.48 -55.12
CA ALA A 18 24.82 10.20 -54.41
C ALA A 18 24.93 10.28 -52.88
N CYS A 19 25.11 11.47 -52.30
CA CYS A 19 25.34 11.64 -50.85
C CYS A 19 24.12 12.21 -50.10
N VAL A 20 22.91 11.74 -50.37
CA VAL A 20 21.74 12.07 -49.53
C VAL A 20 21.59 11.00 -48.45
N ASN A 21 22.12 11.27 -47.25
CA ASN A 21 21.89 10.44 -46.08
C ASN A 21 20.57 10.84 -45.41
N TYR A 22 19.55 9.99 -45.49
CA TYR A 22 18.23 10.23 -44.90
C TYR A 22 18.16 9.55 -43.53
N GLU A 23 18.11 10.34 -42.45
CA GLU A 23 17.67 9.82 -41.15
C GLU A 23 16.14 9.73 -41.15
N PRO A 24 15.53 8.55 -40.99
CA PRO A 24 14.09 8.46 -40.82
C PRO A 24 13.73 8.99 -39.43
N LYS A 25 12.89 10.03 -39.36
CA LYS A 25 12.26 10.46 -38.11
C LYS A 25 11.32 9.36 -37.62
N ILE A 26 11.79 8.55 -36.67
CA ILE A 26 10.97 7.55 -35.99
C ILE A 26 9.99 8.30 -35.09
N LEU A 27 8.73 8.33 -35.51
CA LEU A 27 7.62 8.83 -34.71
C LEU A 27 7.35 7.81 -33.61
N VAL A 28 7.98 7.98 -32.46
CA VAL A 28 7.57 7.25 -31.26
C VAL A 28 6.10 7.58 -30.99
N PRO A 29 5.19 6.59 -30.93
CA PRO A 29 3.82 6.85 -30.55
C PRO A 29 3.86 7.34 -29.10
N ALA A 30 3.62 8.63 -28.89
CA ALA A 30 3.28 9.12 -27.57
C ALA A 30 2.01 8.37 -27.19
N ILE A 31 2.13 7.44 -26.24
CA ILE A 31 0.99 6.75 -25.65
C ILE A 31 0.15 7.86 -25.01
N THR A 32 -0.89 8.33 -25.71
CA THR A 32 -1.85 9.33 -25.23
C THR A 32 -2.84 8.67 -24.28
N LEU A 33 -2.33 7.93 -23.30
CA LEU A 33 -3.16 7.55 -22.18
C LEU A 33 -3.35 8.84 -21.38
N SER A 34 -4.56 9.37 -21.43
CA SER A 34 -5.05 10.26 -20.39
C SER A 34 -4.66 9.64 -19.05
N PRO A 35 -4.07 10.39 -18.11
CA PRO A 35 -3.86 9.89 -16.76
C PRO A 35 -5.23 9.71 -16.12
N GLU A 36 -5.88 8.58 -16.41
CA GLU A 36 -6.89 8.05 -15.53
C GLU A 36 -6.10 7.60 -14.30
N GLU A 37 -5.96 8.54 -13.36
CA GLU A 37 -5.53 8.25 -12.02
C GLU A 37 -6.52 7.21 -11.51
N ILE A 38 -6.13 5.94 -11.54
CA ILE A 38 -6.91 4.85 -10.98
C ILE A 38 -6.90 5.09 -9.47
N GLU A 39 -7.81 5.93 -9.00
CA GLU A 39 -8.11 6.06 -7.58
C GLU A 39 -8.75 4.74 -7.17
N LEU A 40 -7.92 3.85 -6.65
CA LEU A 40 -8.35 2.61 -6.02
C LEU A 40 -9.15 2.96 -4.77
N LYS A 41 -10.42 3.30 -4.96
CA LYS A 41 -11.41 3.44 -3.90
C LYS A 41 -11.65 2.05 -3.31
N ARG A 42 -10.83 1.66 -2.31
CA ARG A 42 -11.16 0.51 -1.48
C ARG A 42 -12.53 0.79 -0.85
N PRO A 43 -13.55 -0.04 -1.11
CA PRO A 43 -14.83 0.15 -0.46
C PRO A 43 -14.63 -0.14 1.03
N GLY A 44 -14.75 0.91 1.85
CA GLY A 44 -15.12 0.82 3.27
C GLY A 44 -14.14 0.13 4.20
N GLY A 45 -13.32 0.94 4.87
CA GLY A 45 -12.59 0.56 6.08
C GLY A 45 -11.21 1.17 6.06
N ALA A 46 -11.03 2.32 6.73
CA ALA A 46 -9.73 2.60 7.32
C ALA A 46 -9.29 1.29 8.01
N GLY A 47 -8.04 0.86 7.80
CA GLY A 47 -7.56 -0.50 8.10
C GLY A 47 -7.52 -0.87 9.58
N ALA A 48 -8.48 -0.39 10.35
CA ALA A 48 -8.75 -0.72 11.72
C ALA A 48 -9.36 -2.11 11.80
N VAL A 49 -8.64 -3.05 12.39
CA VAL A 49 -9.14 -4.38 12.74
C VAL A 49 -10.06 -4.22 13.95
N ASP A 50 -11.28 -4.73 13.90
CA ASP A 50 -12.13 -4.81 15.09
C ASP A 50 -12.14 -6.25 15.62
N PHE A 51 -11.70 -6.42 16.87
CA PHE A 51 -11.72 -7.71 17.55
C PHE A 51 -13.10 -8.05 18.12
N GLY A 52 -14.00 -7.05 18.25
CA GLY A 52 -15.32 -7.22 18.85
C GLY A 52 -15.27 -7.33 20.38
N LEU A 53 -14.26 -6.72 21.02
CA LEU A 53 -14.09 -6.72 22.47
C LEU A 53 -14.40 -5.34 23.07
N ASN A 54 -15.15 -5.34 24.16
CA ASN A 54 -15.22 -4.21 25.07
C ASN A 54 -14.40 -4.53 26.32
N VAL A 55 -13.34 -3.76 26.57
CA VAL A 55 -12.39 -3.99 27.67
C VAL A 55 -12.30 -2.80 28.60
N THR A 56 -12.04 -3.07 29.88
CA THR A 56 -11.73 -2.07 30.90
C THR A 56 -10.35 -2.33 31.50
N PRO A 57 -9.75 -1.34 32.18
CA PRO A 57 -8.58 -1.59 33.02
C PRO A 57 -8.86 -2.75 33.98
N ASN A 58 -7.86 -3.59 34.22
CA ASN A 58 -7.96 -4.60 35.26
C ASN A 58 -7.61 -3.94 36.60
N GLU A 59 -8.60 -3.82 37.48
CA GLU A 59 -8.45 -3.21 38.79
C GLU A 59 -8.85 -4.20 39.88
N SER A 60 -8.38 -3.97 41.10
CA SER A 60 -8.83 -4.73 42.26
C SER A 60 -10.30 -4.46 42.55
N ASP A 61 -11.03 -5.47 43.04
CA ASP A 61 -12.44 -5.32 43.45
C ASP A 61 -12.61 -4.55 44.79
N SER A 62 -11.53 -3.93 45.27
CA SER A 62 -11.46 -3.24 46.55
C SER A 62 -12.00 -1.82 46.46
N LEU A 63 -12.96 -1.48 47.33
CA LEU A 63 -13.54 -0.13 47.39
C LEU A 63 -12.62 0.90 48.08
N PHE A 64 -11.71 0.44 48.94
CA PHE A 64 -10.86 1.31 49.75
C PHE A 64 -9.45 1.51 49.16
N ASN A 65 -8.97 0.56 48.34
CA ASN A 65 -7.64 0.60 47.76
C ASN A 65 -7.68 -0.01 46.36
N ILE A 66 -7.93 0.84 45.37
CA ILE A 66 -7.96 0.46 43.95
C ILE A 66 -6.52 0.28 43.50
N GLU A 67 -6.18 -0.95 43.12
CA GLU A 67 -4.86 -1.30 42.58
C GLU A 67 -5.02 -1.65 41.10
N SER A 68 -4.13 -1.11 40.28
CA SER A 68 -4.04 -1.47 38.87
C SER A 68 -3.37 -2.84 38.76
N LEU A 69 -4.14 -3.81 38.30
CA LEU A 69 -3.69 -5.18 38.06
C LEU A 69 -3.22 -5.32 36.61
N PRO A 70 -2.33 -6.28 36.33
CA PRO A 70 -1.87 -6.52 34.98
C PRO A 70 -3.02 -6.98 34.07
N GLY A 71 -2.95 -6.58 32.80
CA GLY A 71 -3.96 -6.97 31.81
C GLY A 71 -5.11 -6.00 31.64
N VAL A 72 -5.97 -6.31 30.68
CA VAL A 72 -7.28 -5.66 30.49
C VAL A 72 -8.39 -6.68 30.67
N ARG A 73 -9.47 -6.28 31.36
CA ARG A 73 -10.59 -7.17 31.67
C ARG A 73 -11.68 -7.05 30.62
N VAL A 74 -12.20 -8.16 30.14
CA VAL A 74 -13.27 -8.23 29.14
C VAL A 74 -14.62 -7.98 29.82
N ARG A 75 -15.34 -6.96 29.35
CA ARG A 75 -16.69 -6.58 29.82
C ARG A 75 -17.79 -7.06 28.90
N ALA A 76 -17.53 -7.14 27.60
CA ALA A 76 -18.47 -7.64 26.61
C ALA A 76 -17.71 -8.17 25.39
N VAL A 77 -18.32 -9.16 24.74
CA VAL A 77 -17.87 -9.73 23.48
C VAL A 77 -19.00 -9.63 22.48
N ALA A 78 -18.72 -9.07 21.30
CA ALA A 78 -19.71 -8.94 20.23
C ALA A 78 -20.01 -10.31 19.61
N ALA A 79 -21.28 -10.59 19.31
CA ALA A 79 -21.68 -11.82 18.63
C ALA A 79 -21.10 -11.87 17.20
N ASN A 80 -20.69 -13.06 16.75
CA ASN A 80 -20.04 -13.29 15.45
C ASN A 80 -18.77 -12.44 15.24
N SER A 81 -18.05 -12.13 16.32
CA SER A 81 -16.76 -11.44 16.26
C SER A 81 -15.60 -12.45 16.28
N PRO A 82 -14.38 -12.05 15.84
CA PRO A 82 -13.19 -12.89 15.96
C PRO A 82 -12.94 -13.36 17.39
N SER A 83 -13.25 -12.52 18.39
CA SER A 83 -13.11 -12.89 19.79
C SER A 83 -14.15 -13.90 20.27
N ALA A 84 -15.39 -13.83 19.77
CA ALA A 84 -16.40 -14.85 20.04
C ALA A 84 -16.02 -16.20 19.42
N GLU A 85 -15.50 -16.20 18.18
CA GLU A 85 -15.00 -17.40 17.52
C GLU A 85 -13.79 -18.01 18.22
N ALA A 86 -12.94 -17.17 18.81
CA ALA A 86 -11.80 -17.59 19.64
C ALA A 86 -12.22 -18.13 21.02
N GLY A 87 -13.49 -18.03 21.40
CA GLY A 87 -14.00 -18.49 22.70
C GLY A 87 -13.66 -17.58 23.86
N ILE A 88 -13.41 -16.29 23.62
CA ILE A 88 -13.22 -15.29 24.69
C ILE A 88 -14.58 -14.99 25.32
N GLU A 89 -14.61 -14.94 26.65
CA GLU A 89 -15.83 -14.71 27.42
C GLU A 89 -15.74 -13.46 28.31
N VAL A 90 -16.89 -13.02 28.83
CA VAL A 90 -16.95 -11.92 29.78
C VAL A 90 -16.33 -12.34 31.10
N GLY A 91 -15.42 -11.52 31.62
CA GLY A 91 -14.66 -11.81 32.84
C GLY A 91 -13.21 -12.22 32.59
N ASP A 92 -12.87 -12.59 31.35
CA ASP A 92 -11.49 -12.89 30.97
C ASP A 92 -10.57 -11.68 31.14
N VAL A 93 -9.29 -11.96 31.41
CA VAL A 93 -8.24 -10.94 31.52
C VAL A 93 -7.18 -11.21 30.46
N ILE A 94 -7.06 -10.27 29.52
CA ILE A 94 -6.09 -10.33 28.43
C ILE A 94 -4.80 -9.66 28.90
N LEU A 95 -3.72 -10.43 29.00
CA LEU A 95 -2.43 -9.94 29.47
C LEU A 95 -1.56 -9.34 28.35
N GLN A 96 -1.68 -9.90 27.14
CA GLN A 96 -0.77 -9.64 26.03
C GLN A 96 -1.39 -10.06 24.70
N ILE A 97 -1.07 -9.33 23.63
CA ILE A 97 -1.31 -9.71 22.23
C ILE A 97 0.07 -9.81 21.57
N ASP A 98 0.33 -10.93 20.89
CA ASP A 98 1.63 -11.26 20.30
C ASP A 98 2.78 -11.06 21.29
N ASN A 99 3.62 -10.04 21.08
CA ASN A 99 4.77 -9.69 21.91
C ASN A 99 4.56 -8.38 22.72
N THR A 100 3.33 -7.88 22.79
CA THR A 100 3.03 -6.59 23.42
C THR A 100 2.05 -6.75 24.57
N ARG A 101 2.49 -6.31 25.74
CA ARG A 101 1.70 -6.31 26.95
C ARG A 101 0.52 -5.33 26.86
N LEU A 102 -0.63 -5.75 27.34
CA LEU A 102 -1.83 -4.91 27.45
C LEU A 102 -2.11 -4.59 28.91
N ASP A 103 -1.66 -3.43 29.37
CA ASP A 103 -1.99 -2.94 30.72
C ASP A 103 -3.07 -1.84 30.70
N HIS A 104 -3.47 -1.36 29.51
CA HIS A 104 -4.49 -0.33 29.36
C HIS A 104 -5.41 -0.61 28.16
N PRO A 105 -6.73 -0.30 28.23
CA PRO A 105 -7.66 -0.47 27.12
C PRO A 105 -7.24 0.26 25.83
N ASP A 106 -6.49 1.36 25.94
CA ASP A 106 -6.01 2.10 24.77
C ASP A 106 -4.94 1.34 23.98
N SER A 107 -4.20 0.43 24.62
CA SER A 107 -3.28 -0.47 23.92
C SER A 107 -4.03 -1.35 22.94
N LEU A 108 -5.23 -1.82 23.27
CA LEU A 108 -6.07 -2.60 22.36
C LEU A 108 -6.48 -1.78 21.15
N LYS A 109 -6.93 -0.53 21.36
CA LYS A 109 -7.27 0.38 20.26
C LYS A 109 -6.07 0.68 19.37
N ALA A 110 -4.88 0.78 19.95
CA ALA A 110 -3.66 0.95 19.16
C ALA A 110 -3.43 -0.23 18.22
N PHE A 111 -3.65 -1.47 18.68
CA PHE A 111 -3.61 -2.67 17.83
C PHE A 111 -4.66 -2.67 16.73
N GLN A 112 -5.88 -2.30 17.08
CA GLN A 112 -6.98 -2.20 16.12
C GLN A 112 -6.62 -1.23 15.01
N ASN A 113 -6.07 -0.06 15.34
CA ASN A 113 -5.70 0.98 14.38
C ASN A 113 -4.42 0.73 13.59
N LEU A 114 -3.70 -0.38 13.84
CA LEU A 114 -2.51 -0.69 13.06
C LEU A 114 -2.94 -0.89 11.60
N PRO A 115 -2.34 -0.16 10.64
CA PRO A 115 -2.64 -0.38 9.23
C PRO A 115 -2.23 -1.82 8.93
N SER A 116 -3.23 -2.67 8.70
CA SER A 116 -3.04 -4.06 8.29
C SER A 116 -2.05 -4.06 7.13
N ALA A 117 -0.83 -4.52 7.39
CA ALA A 117 0.30 -4.50 6.47
C ALA A 117 0.10 -5.57 5.39
N SER A 118 -0.91 -5.39 4.56
CA SER A 118 -1.12 -6.14 3.33
C SER A 118 -1.47 -5.15 2.25
N ASN A 119 -0.43 -4.59 1.65
CA ASN A 119 -0.40 -4.28 0.22
C ASN A 119 1.06 -4.06 -0.20
N ARG A 120 1.87 -5.11 -0.09
CA ARG A 120 3.13 -5.22 -0.83
C ARG A 120 2.80 -5.76 -2.22
N TYR A 121 2.37 -4.89 -3.11
CA TYR A 121 2.29 -5.24 -4.52
C TYR A 121 3.70 -5.17 -5.11
N LEU A 122 4.27 -6.32 -5.47
CA LEU A 122 5.46 -6.41 -6.30
C LEU A 122 4.99 -6.44 -7.76
N PHE A 123 5.18 -5.35 -8.47
CA PHE A 123 5.07 -5.34 -9.93
C PHE A 123 6.45 -5.71 -10.48
N GLN A 124 6.54 -6.82 -11.20
CA GLN A 124 7.71 -7.20 -12.02
C GLN A 124 7.61 -6.54 -13.39
#